data_AF-A0A8W8NYM1-F1
#
_entry.id   AF-A0A8W8NYM1-F1
#
_cell.length_a   1.000
_cell.length_b   1.000
_cell.length_c   1.000
_cell.angle_alpha   90.00
_cell.angle_beta   90.00
_cell.angle_gamma   90.00
#
_symmetry.space_group_name_H-M   'P 1'
#
loop_
_entity.id
_entity.type
_entity.pdbx_description
1 polymer ?
#
loop_
_entity_poly.entity_id
_entity_poly.type
_entity_poly.pdbx_seq_one_letter_code
_entity_poly.pdbx_strand_id
1 'polypeptide(L)'
;MHLEREKVHDIKAKLKQFKTDLHNCVGYIQDPKMLKETIKALYAKHVRDDITESASVDADIQKEYSRQREHLERSVASLRKKLAKDSEIHRADNVRIMQENVSLIKEINDLRRELKIARTQIHDLEAALGMHSKKNKNDTAAVAAFSSKGPSALMQSEMEEKNKIIDMQKLEIKRLRMEITDIEMGSRPPSSQRLPPVQPAIESVG
;
A
#
# COMPACT_ATOMS: atom_id res chain seq x y z
N MET A 1 5.51 43.44 -22.07
CA MET A 1 4.82 44.72 -22.38
C MET A 1 5.03 45.85 -21.37
N HIS A 2 4.64 45.76 -20.09
CA HIS A 2 4.86 46.88 -19.14
C HIS A 2 6.35 47.18 -18.91
N LEU A 3 7.15 46.14 -18.65
CA LEU A 3 8.60 46.26 -18.44
C LEU A 3 9.33 46.88 -19.65
N GLU A 4 8.93 46.50 -20.86
CA GLU A 4 9.56 47.03 -22.08
C GLU A 4 9.18 48.50 -22.31
N ARG A 5 7.95 48.89 -21.98
CA ARG A 5 7.52 50.30 -22.07
C ARG A 5 8.26 51.17 -21.06
N GLU A 6 8.49 50.66 -19.86
CA GLU A 6 9.27 51.32 -18.80
C GLU A 6 10.72 51.51 -19.23
N LYS A 7 11.39 50.46 -19.74
CA LYS A 7 12.74 50.56 -20.30
C LYS A 7 12.85 51.61 -21.41
N VAL A 8 11.89 51.63 -22.33
CA VAL A 8 11.86 52.62 -23.42
C VAL A 8 11.68 54.04 -22.87
N HIS A 9 10.89 54.21 -21.80
CA HIS A 9 10.72 55.51 -21.15
C HIS A 9 12.02 55.98 -20.48
N ASP A 10 12.70 55.09 -19.75
CA ASP A 10 13.95 55.40 -19.05
C ASP A 10 15.08 55.76 -20.01
N ILE A 11 15.22 55.03 -21.12
CA ILE A 11 16.20 55.34 -22.16
C ILE A 11 15.92 56.72 -22.77
N LYS A 12 14.65 57.04 -23.05
CA LYS A 12 14.25 58.37 -23.55
C LYS A 12 14.56 59.47 -22.55
N ALA A 13 14.36 59.21 -21.25
CA ALA A 13 14.68 60.15 -20.18
C ALA A 13 16.20 60.39 -20.09
N LYS A 14 17.02 59.32 -20.07
CA LYS A 14 18.49 59.39 -20.10
C LYS A 14 18.99 60.16 -21.32
N LEU A 15 18.46 59.88 -22.51
CA LEU A 15 18.82 60.59 -23.74
C LEU A 15 18.46 62.09 -23.70
N LYS A 16 17.28 62.43 -23.16
CA LYS A 16 16.86 63.83 -22.98
C LYS A 16 17.79 64.55 -22.00
N GLN A 17 18.17 63.89 -20.91
CA GLN A 17 19.11 64.45 -19.93
C GLN A 17 20.50 64.67 -20.53
N PHE A 18 21.03 63.68 -21.26
CA PHE A 18 22.30 63.82 -21.98
C PHE A 18 22.27 64.99 -22.97
N LYS A 19 21.20 65.11 -23.76
CA LYS A 19 21.03 66.22 -24.71
C LYS A 19 21.06 67.59 -24.01
N THR A 20 20.38 67.72 -22.88
CA THR A 20 20.40 68.95 -22.08
C THR A 20 21.80 69.24 -21.54
N ASP A 21 22.46 68.25 -20.94
CA ASP A 21 23.80 68.40 -20.39
C ASP A 21 24.82 68.76 -21.48
N LEU A 22 24.69 68.18 -22.69
CA LEU A 22 25.51 68.53 -23.85
C LEU A 22 25.25 69.96 -24.33
N HIS A 23 23.98 70.39 -24.42
CA HIS A 23 23.64 71.78 -24.76
C HIS A 23 24.26 72.77 -23.76
N ASN A 24 24.29 72.43 -22.48
CA ASN A 24 24.94 73.24 -21.45
C ASN A 24 26.47 73.30 -21.66
N CYS A 25 27.11 72.20 -22.06
CA CYS A 25 28.54 72.19 -22.38
C CYS A 25 28.86 73.11 -23.57
N VAL A 26 28.04 73.07 -24.61
CA VAL A 26 28.21 73.92 -25.81
C VAL A 26 28.13 75.42 -25.47
N GLY A 27 27.43 75.80 -24.39
CA GLY A 27 27.41 77.18 -23.88
C GLY A 27 28.80 77.72 -23.51
N TYR A 28 29.77 76.85 -23.22
CA TYR A 28 31.15 77.23 -22.87
C TYR A 28 32.11 77.19 -24.07
N ILE A 29 31.62 77.16 -25.31
CA ILE A 29 32.49 76.99 -26.50
C ILE A 29 33.54 78.09 -26.67
N GLN A 30 33.31 79.27 -26.10
CA GLN A 30 34.25 80.39 -26.10
C GLN A 30 35.22 80.37 -24.91
N ASP A 31 35.00 79.52 -23.90
CA ASP A 31 35.90 79.31 -22.75
C ASP A 31 36.48 77.87 -22.79
N PRO A 32 37.70 77.70 -23.33
CA PRO A 32 38.29 76.37 -23.53
C PRO A 32 38.61 75.65 -22.22
N LYS A 33 38.79 76.36 -21.09
CA LYS A 33 39.06 75.71 -19.79
C LYS A 33 37.77 75.13 -19.22
N MET A 34 36.71 75.93 -19.16
CA MET A 34 35.40 75.48 -18.67
C MET A 34 34.78 74.39 -19.56
N LEU A 35 34.94 74.48 -20.88
CA LEU A 35 34.48 73.45 -21.81
C LEU A 35 35.14 72.09 -21.52
N LYS A 36 36.45 72.08 -21.27
CA LYS A 36 37.19 70.84 -20.96
C LYS A 36 36.71 70.20 -19.66
N GLU A 37 36.46 70.98 -18.63
CA GLU A 37 35.98 70.48 -17.34
C GLU A 37 34.56 69.93 -17.42
N THR A 38 33.66 70.64 -18.11
CA THR A 38 32.26 70.24 -18.29
C THR A 38 32.13 68.97 -19.16
N ILE A 39 32.95 68.83 -20.22
CA ILE A 39 33.00 67.59 -21.02
C ILE A 39 33.53 66.41 -20.20
N LYS A 40 34.56 66.61 -19.36
CA LYS A 40 35.06 65.56 -18.46
C LYS A 40 33.99 65.10 -17.46
N ALA A 41 33.23 66.05 -16.91
CA ALA A 41 32.11 65.74 -16.02
C ALA A 41 30.99 64.98 -16.75
N LEU A 42 30.65 65.40 -17.98
CA LEU A 42 29.68 64.73 -18.83
C LEU A 42 30.08 63.27 -19.13
N TYR A 43 31.35 63.04 -19.48
CA TYR A 43 31.88 61.69 -19.71
C TYR A 43 31.83 60.82 -18.46
N ALA A 44 32.26 61.37 -17.31
CA ALA A 44 32.22 60.63 -16.05
C ALA A 44 30.80 60.19 -15.67
N LYS A 45 29.83 61.09 -15.84
CA LYS A 45 28.41 60.88 -15.49
C LYS A 45 27.70 59.88 -16.42
N HIS A 46 27.87 60.01 -17.73
CA HIS A 46 27.06 59.22 -18.68
C HIS A 46 27.73 57.94 -19.18
N VAL A 47 29.06 57.81 -19.08
CA VAL A 47 29.79 56.64 -19.62
C VAL A 47 30.24 55.67 -18.52
N ARG A 48 30.70 56.14 -17.35
CA ARG A 48 31.11 55.20 -16.27
C ARG A 48 29.93 54.53 -15.59
N ASP A 49 28.84 55.27 -15.41
CA ASP A 49 27.64 54.74 -14.76
C ASP A 49 27.02 53.62 -15.62
N ASP A 50 27.02 53.76 -16.95
CA ASP A 50 26.51 52.75 -17.90
C ASP A 50 27.35 51.45 -17.91
N ILE A 51 28.68 51.57 -17.82
CA ILE A 51 29.58 50.41 -17.70
C ILE A 51 29.32 49.65 -16.38
N THR A 52 29.09 50.39 -15.29
CA THR A 52 28.86 49.81 -13.96
C THR A 52 27.49 49.14 -13.89
N GLU A 53 26.45 49.78 -14.45
CA GLU A 53 25.09 49.23 -14.54
C GLU A 53 25.08 47.96 -15.41
N SER A 54 25.75 47.99 -16.57
CA SER A 54 25.87 46.82 -17.46
C SER A 54 26.59 45.65 -16.79
N ALA A 55 27.71 45.91 -16.11
CA ALA A 55 28.45 44.87 -15.38
C ALA A 55 27.64 44.26 -14.22
N SER A 56 26.82 45.06 -13.53
CA SER A 56 25.90 44.58 -12.49
C SER A 56 24.81 43.67 -13.06
N VAL A 57 24.20 44.08 -14.19
CA VAL A 57 23.17 43.29 -14.87
C VAL A 57 23.72 41.95 -15.34
N ASP A 58 24.93 41.94 -15.90
CA ASP A 58 25.60 40.70 -16.33
C ASP A 58 25.89 39.75 -15.15
N ALA A 59 26.31 40.29 -14.01
CA ALA A 59 26.53 39.50 -12.80
C ALA A 59 25.23 38.87 -12.26
N ASP A 60 24.13 39.63 -12.27
CA ASP A 60 22.81 39.13 -11.87
C ASP A 60 22.29 38.05 -12.82
N ILE A 61 22.49 38.21 -14.13
CA ILE A 61 22.15 37.20 -15.14
C ILE A 61 22.92 35.91 -14.89
N GLN A 62 24.23 35.99 -14.66
CA GLN A 62 25.07 34.81 -14.38
C GLN A 62 24.66 34.09 -13.10
N LYS A 63 24.31 34.84 -12.06
CA LYS A 63 23.82 34.30 -10.78
C LYS A 63 22.49 33.58 -10.96
N GLU A 64 21.55 34.19 -11.68
CA GLU A 64 20.24 33.58 -11.95
C GLU A 64 20.37 32.34 -12.83
N TYR A 65 21.22 32.38 -13.86
CA TYR A 65 21.53 31.21 -14.69
C TYR A 65 22.10 30.06 -13.86
N SER A 66 23.04 30.35 -12.96
CA SER A 66 23.62 29.34 -12.07
C SER A 66 22.58 28.72 -11.14
N ARG A 67 21.68 29.54 -10.58
CA ARG A 67 20.56 29.07 -9.73
C ARG A 67 19.61 28.16 -10.50
N GLN A 68 19.22 28.55 -11.70
CA GLN A 68 18.33 27.75 -12.55
C GLN A 68 18.97 26.42 -12.96
N ARG A 69 20.25 26.46 -13.34
CA ARG A 69 21.03 25.27 -13.66
C ARG A 69 21.09 24.31 -12.47
N GLU A 70 21.42 24.81 -11.27
CA GLU A 70 21.47 23.98 -10.06
C GLU A 70 20.10 23.35 -9.75
N HIS A 71 19.01 24.10 -9.87
CA HIS A 71 17.66 23.58 -9.68
C HIS A 71 17.33 22.44 -10.66
N LEU A 72 17.68 22.61 -11.94
CA LEU A 72 17.49 21.58 -12.96
C LEU A 72 18.36 20.35 -12.69
N GLU A 73 19.63 20.54 -12.34
CA GLU A 73 20.54 19.45 -11.97
C GLU A 73 20.02 18.64 -10.78
N ARG A 74 19.54 19.33 -9.72
CA ARG A 74 18.90 18.69 -8.56
C ARG A 74 17.63 17.94 -8.95
N SER A 75 16.80 18.52 -9.81
CA SER A 75 15.57 17.90 -10.30
C SER A 75 15.85 16.62 -11.10
N VAL A 76 16.81 16.67 -12.03
CA VAL A 76 17.24 15.51 -12.82
C VAL A 76 17.82 14.42 -11.90
N ALA A 77 18.65 14.78 -10.92
CA ALA A 77 19.19 13.81 -9.97
C ALA A 77 18.08 13.14 -9.15
N SER A 78 17.10 13.91 -8.67
CA SER A 78 15.93 13.41 -7.95
C SER A 78 15.08 12.47 -8.81
N LEU A 79 14.81 12.85 -10.05
CA LEU A 79 14.06 12.04 -11.00
C LEU A 79 14.76 10.73 -11.32
N ARG A 80 16.08 10.75 -11.57
CA ARG A 80 16.88 9.53 -11.79
C ARG A 80 16.82 8.60 -10.59
N LYS A 81 16.93 9.13 -9.37
CA LYS A 81 16.83 8.35 -8.13
C LYS A 81 15.45 7.72 -7.97
N LYS A 82 14.38 8.48 -8.23
CA LYS A 82 13.00 7.97 -8.19
C LYS A 82 12.81 6.85 -9.21
N LEU A 83 13.25 7.04 -10.46
CA LEU A 83 13.14 6.03 -11.51
C LEU A 83 13.88 4.73 -11.17
N ALA A 84 15.09 4.82 -10.62
CA ALA A 84 15.85 3.65 -10.20
C ALA A 84 15.12 2.87 -9.08
N LYS A 85 14.63 3.59 -8.06
CA LYS A 85 13.85 2.98 -6.98
C LYS A 85 12.56 2.33 -7.48
N ASP A 86 11.84 3.03 -8.36
CA ASP A 86 10.59 2.55 -8.94
C ASP A 86 10.80 1.29 -9.78
N SER A 87 11.88 1.26 -10.58
CA SER A 87 12.28 0.08 -11.36
C SER A 87 12.61 -1.12 -10.46
N GLU A 88 13.26 -0.89 -9.32
CA GLU A 88 13.59 -1.94 -8.35
C GLU A 88 12.33 -2.48 -7.66
N ILE A 89 11.42 -1.60 -7.25
CA ILE A 89 10.12 -1.97 -6.67
C ILE A 89 9.33 -2.80 -7.68
N HIS A 90 9.21 -2.34 -8.93
CA HIS A 90 8.52 -3.07 -9.99
C HIS A 90 9.13 -4.44 -10.26
N ARG A 91 10.46 -4.55 -10.22
CA ARG A 91 11.14 -5.85 -10.37
C ARG A 91 10.81 -6.78 -9.20
N ALA A 92 10.84 -6.29 -7.97
CA ALA A 92 10.51 -7.07 -6.78
C ALA A 92 9.05 -7.53 -6.78
N ASP A 93 8.12 -6.63 -7.13
CA ASP A 93 6.70 -6.94 -7.22
C ASP A 93 6.40 -7.97 -8.32
N ASN A 94 7.04 -7.86 -9.48
CA ASN A 94 6.87 -8.87 -10.53
C ASN A 94 7.28 -10.27 -10.05
N VAL A 95 8.41 -10.39 -9.35
CA VAL A 95 8.85 -11.68 -8.79
C VAL A 95 7.87 -12.19 -7.74
N ARG A 96 7.38 -11.31 -6.85
CA ARG A 96 6.38 -11.66 -5.82
C ARG A 96 5.08 -12.15 -6.44
N ILE A 97 4.54 -11.41 -7.41
CA ILE A 97 3.32 -11.81 -8.14
C ILE A 97 3.52 -13.14 -8.86
N MET A 98 4.69 -13.36 -9.47
CA MET A 98 4.98 -14.65 -10.11
C MET A 98 5.02 -15.80 -9.09
N GLN A 99 5.59 -15.61 -7.90
CA GLN A 99 5.59 -16.62 -6.84
C GLN A 99 4.18 -16.90 -6.30
N GLU A 100 3.37 -15.86 -6.10
CA GLU A 100 1.97 -15.98 -5.71
C GLU A 100 1.19 -16.78 -6.78
N ASN A 101 1.35 -16.43 -8.06
CA ASN A 101 0.71 -17.15 -9.17
C ASN A 101 1.10 -18.63 -9.21
N VAL A 102 2.38 -18.96 -9.03
CA VAL A 102 2.84 -20.36 -8.97
C VAL A 102 2.21 -21.10 -7.79
N SER A 103 2.13 -20.46 -6.62
CA SER A 103 1.54 -21.05 -5.42
C SER A 103 0.04 -21.30 -5.59
N LEU A 104 -0.69 -20.33 -6.14
CA LEU A 104 -2.12 -20.46 -6.45
C LEU A 104 -2.38 -21.55 -7.49
N ILE A 105 -1.56 -21.66 -8.54
CA ILE A 105 -1.68 -22.74 -9.53
C ILE A 105 -1.48 -24.10 -8.86
N LYS A 106 -0.52 -24.22 -7.93
CA LYS A 106 -0.30 -25.45 -7.17
C LYS A 106 -1.53 -25.81 -6.34
N GLU A 107 -2.07 -24.86 -5.59
CA GLU A 107 -3.28 -25.06 -4.78
C GLU A 107 -4.48 -25.48 -5.63
N ILE A 108 -4.70 -24.83 -6.79
CA ILE A 108 -5.75 -25.22 -7.74
C ILE A 108 -5.58 -26.67 -8.21
N ASN A 109 -4.35 -27.09 -8.48
CA ASN A 109 -4.07 -28.45 -8.92
C ASN A 109 -4.28 -29.47 -7.81
N ASP A 110 -3.88 -29.15 -6.58
CA ASP A 110 -4.10 -29.98 -5.40
C ASP A 110 -5.61 -30.16 -5.14
N LEU A 111 -6.38 -29.06 -5.15
CA LEU A 111 -7.84 -29.09 -5.02
C LEU A 111 -8.51 -29.91 -6.14
N ARG A 112 -8.04 -29.80 -7.40
CA ARG A 112 -8.54 -30.63 -8.50
C ARG A 112 -8.27 -32.11 -8.28
N ARG A 113 -7.12 -32.46 -7.71
CA ARG A 113 -6.76 -33.86 -7.38
C ARG A 113 -7.64 -34.39 -6.25
N GLU A 114 -7.81 -33.63 -5.18
CA GLU A 114 -8.70 -33.99 -4.06
C GLU A 114 -10.13 -34.20 -4.53
N LEU A 115 -10.64 -33.29 -5.37
CA LEU A 115 -11.98 -33.38 -5.93
C LEU A 115 -12.15 -34.63 -6.81
N LYS A 116 -11.12 -34.99 -7.59
CA LYS A 116 -11.14 -36.25 -8.37
C LYS A 116 -11.19 -37.47 -7.46
N ILE A 117 -10.38 -37.50 -6.40
CA ILE A 117 -10.36 -38.60 -5.42
C ILE A 117 -11.72 -38.73 -4.74
N ALA A 118 -12.29 -37.64 -4.26
CA ALA A 118 -13.60 -37.63 -3.62
C ALA A 118 -14.71 -38.15 -4.57
N ARG A 119 -14.69 -37.74 -5.84
CA ARG A 119 -15.63 -38.27 -6.85
C ARG A 119 -15.48 -39.77 -7.08
N THR A 120 -14.25 -40.28 -7.14
CA THR A 120 -14.00 -41.73 -7.26
C THR A 120 -14.51 -42.47 -6.02
N GLN A 121 -14.23 -41.97 -4.82
CA GLN A 121 -14.72 -42.56 -3.58
C GLN A 121 -16.26 -42.60 -3.51
N ILE A 122 -16.93 -41.51 -3.92
CA ILE A 122 -18.39 -41.48 -4.02
C ILE A 122 -18.89 -42.53 -5.00
N HIS A 123 -18.30 -42.62 -6.20
CA HIS A 123 -18.69 -43.61 -7.19
C HIS A 123 -18.50 -45.05 -6.68
N ASP A 124 -17.38 -45.34 -6.01
CA ASP A 124 -17.10 -46.67 -5.46
C ASP A 124 -18.08 -47.03 -4.34
N LEU A 125 -18.46 -46.07 -3.50
CA LEU A 125 -19.50 -46.23 -2.47
C LEU A 125 -20.88 -46.44 -3.09
N GLU A 126 -21.25 -45.67 -4.11
CA GLU A 126 -22.51 -45.85 -4.86
C GLU A 126 -22.57 -47.24 -5.50
N ALA A 127 -21.44 -47.72 -6.06
CA ALA A 127 -21.32 -49.06 -6.62
C ALA A 127 -21.46 -50.15 -5.54
N ALA A 128 -20.79 -49.99 -4.40
CA ALA A 128 -20.87 -50.91 -3.26
C ALA A 128 -22.27 -50.95 -2.63
N LEU A 129 -23.00 -49.83 -2.63
CA LEU A 129 -24.38 -49.74 -2.19
C LEU A 129 -25.39 -50.23 -3.25
N GLY A 130 -24.92 -50.71 -4.40
CA GLY A 130 -25.78 -51.21 -5.48
C GLY A 130 -26.65 -50.12 -6.12
N MET A 131 -26.29 -48.84 -5.93
CA MET A 131 -27.06 -47.67 -6.39
C MET A 131 -26.87 -47.36 -7.88
N HIS A 132 -26.35 -48.30 -8.68
CA HIS A 132 -26.42 -48.22 -10.14
C HIS A 132 -27.83 -48.55 -10.64
N SER A 133 -28.81 -47.74 -10.22
CA SER A 133 -30.08 -47.67 -10.94
C SER A 133 -29.80 -47.00 -12.28
N LYS A 134 -29.97 -47.79 -13.34
CA LYS A 134 -29.85 -47.38 -14.74
C LYS A 134 -30.59 -46.06 -14.95
N LYS A 135 -29.83 -45.03 -15.34
CA LYS A 135 -30.32 -43.78 -15.92
C LYS A 135 -30.99 -44.07 -17.28
N ASN A 136 -32.15 -44.73 -17.25
CA ASN A 136 -33.05 -44.87 -18.39
C ASN A 136 -34.07 -43.74 -18.30
N LYS A 137 -34.26 -43.03 -19.41
CA LYS A 137 -34.97 -41.73 -19.55
C LYS A 137 -36.48 -41.73 -19.25
N ASN A 138 -36.99 -42.52 -18.29
CA ASN A 138 -38.42 -42.58 -17.93
C ASN A 138 -38.70 -42.33 -16.42
N ASP A 139 -37.90 -41.47 -15.77
CA ASP A 139 -37.95 -41.18 -14.33
C ASP A 139 -39.07 -40.19 -13.90
N THR A 140 -40.32 -40.45 -14.30
CA THR A 140 -41.48 -39.82 -13.65
C THR A 140 -42.44 -40.84 -13.03
N ALA A 141 -42.38 -42.11 -13.45
CA ALA A 141 -43.24 -43.16 -12.88
C ALA A 141 -42.57 -43.96 -11.74
N ALA A 142 -41.23 -44.09 -11.73
CA ALA A 142 -40.51 -44.90 -10.74
C ALA A 142 -40.36 -44.20 -9.37
N VAL A 143 -40.28 -42.87 -9.34
CA VAL A 143 -40.15 -42.07 -8.11
C VAL A 143 -41.41 -42.20 -7.23
N ALA A 144 -42.59 -42.30 -7.86
CA ALA A 144 -43.87 -42.50 -7.15
C ALA A 144 -44.00 -43.89 -6.50
N ALA A 145 -43.32 -44.91 -7.04
CA ALA A 145 -43.38 -46.28 -6.53
C ALA A 145 -42.43 -46.55 -5.35
N PHE A 146 -41.42 -45.69 -5.14
CA PHE A 146 -40.46 -45.85 -4.04
C PHE A 146 -40.98 -45.27 -2.72
N SER A 147 -41.87 -44.26 -2.76
CA SER A 147 -42.51 -43.70 -1.55
C SER A 147 -43.50 -44.66 -0.87
N SER A 148 -43.83 -45.82 -1.46
CA SER A 148 -44.86 -46.72 -0.94
C SER A 148 -44.36 -48.06 -0.37
N LYS A 149 -43.05 -48.35 -0.42
CA LYS A 149 -42.48 -49.53 0.23
C LYS A 149 -41.56 -49.09 1.36
N GLY A 150 -42.09 -49.13 2.58
CA GLY A 150 -41.33 -48.95 3.81
C GLY A 150 -40.13 -49.93 3.90
N PRO A 151 -39.20 -49.69 4.83
CA PRO A 151 -37.97 -50.48 4.95
C PRO A 151 -38.29 -51.99 5.02
N SER A 152 -37.54 -52.79 4.27
CA SER A 152 -37.67 -54.25 4.30
C SER A 152 -37.49 -54.77 5.74
N ALA A 153 -38.31 -55.74 6.16
CA ALA A 153 -38.32 -56.27 7.54
C ALA A 153 -36.93 -56.76 8.02
N LEU A 154 -36.09 -57.22 7.08
CA LEU A 154 -34.70 -57.61 7.37
C LEU A 154 -33.83 -56.41 7.76
N MET A 155 -33.99 -55.27 7.07
CA MET A 155 -33.26 -54.04 7.33
C MET A 155 -33.76 -53.36 8.63
N GLN A 156 -35.05 -53.50 8.94
CA GLN A 156 -35.62 -53.05 10.21
C GLN A 156 -35.01 -53.85 11.39
N SER A 157 -34.93 -55.17 11.27
CA SER A 157 -34.31 -56.06 12.27
C SER A 157 -32.82 -55.74 12.48
N GLU A 158 -32.07 -55.52 11.40
CA GLU A 158 -30.65 -55.21 11.48
C GLU A 158 -30.40 -53.81 12.09
N MET A 159 -31.30 -52.86 11.86
CA MET A 159 -31.24 -51.52 12.45
C MET A 159 -31.60 -51.54 13.94
N GLU A 160 -32.58 -52.35 14.34
CA GLU A 160 -32.92 -52.58 15.74
C GLU A 160 -31.77 -53.24 16.52
N GLU A 161 -31.07 -54.20 15.90
CA GLU A 161 -29.91 -54.85 16.50
C GLU A 161 -28.74 -53.88 16.68
N LYS A 162 -28.45 -53.06 15.66
CA LYS A 162 -27.44 -51.99 15.75
C LYS A 162 -27.78 -50.95 16.82
N ASN A 163 -29.06 -50.58 16.95
CA ASN A 163 -29.51 -49.67 18.01
C ASN A 163 -29.35 -50.27 19.41
N LYS A 164 -29.66 -51.56 19.60
CA LYS A 164 -29.42 -52.27 20.88
C LYS A 164 -27.94 -52.28 21.25
N ILE A 165 -27.05 -52.49 20.27
CA ILE A 165 -25.59 -52.45 20.49
C ILE A 165 -25.15 -51.05 20.93
N ILE A 166 -25.65 -50.00 20.27
CA ILE A 166 -25.35 -48.61 20.64
C ILE A 166 -25.80 -48.32 22.08
N ASP A 167 -26.97 -48.78 22.49
CA ASP A 167 -27.49 -48.55 23.84
C ASP A 167 -26.67 -49.30 24.91
N MET A 168 -26.25 -50.53 24.62
CA MET A 168 -25.32 -51.27 25.50
C MET A 168 -23.97 -50.55 25.65
N GLN A 169 -23.41 -50.06 24.54
CA GLN A 169 -22.14 -49.31 24.57
C GLN A 169 -22.27 -48.00 25.36
N LYS A 170 -23.40 -47.28 25.24
CA LYS A 170 -23.66 -46.07 26.03
C LYS A 170 -23.74 -46.36 27.52
N LEU A 171 -24.37 -47.46 27.93
CA LEU A 171 -24.45 -47.87 29.34
C LEU A 171 -23.07 -48.23 29.89
N GLU A 172 -22.25 -48.94 29.12
CA GLU A 172 -20.90 -49.31 29.55
C GLU A 172 -19.99 -48.09 29.66
N ILE A 173 -20.07 -47.15 28.70
CA ILE A 173 -19.36 -45.87 28.81
C ILE A 173 -19.78 -45.11 30.07
N LYS A 174 -21.07 -45.12 30.43
CA LYS A 174 -21.55 -44.47 31.66
C LYS A 174 -21.01 -45.15 32.91
N ARG A 175 -21.00 -46.50 32.95
CA ARG A 175 -20.44 -47.28 34.05
C ARG A 175 -18.94 -47.01 34.24
N LEU A 176 -18.17 -47.10 33.16
CA LEU A 176 -16.72 -46.85 33.18
C LEU A 176 -16.40 -45.42 33.66
N ARG A 177 -17.22 -44.42 33.27
CA ARG A 177 -17.08 -43.05 33.78
C ARG A 177 -17.36 -42.92 35.28
N MET A 178 -18.35 -43.65 35.80
CA MET A 178 -18.62 -43.69 37.24
C MET A 178 -17.47 -44.35 38.01
N GLU A 179 -16.96 -45.47 37.51
CA GLU A 179 -15.83 -46.19 38.12
C GLU A 179 -14.55 -45.35 38.13
N ILE A 180 -14.27 -44.62 37.05
CA ILE A 180 -13.18 -43.62 37.02
C ILE A 180 -13.39 -42.54 38.09
N THR A 181 -14.60 -42.01 38.22
CA THR A 181 -14.93 -40.97 39.21
C THR A 181 -14.72 -41.48 40.64
N ASP A 182 -15.15 -42.71 40.93
CA ASP A 182 -15.00 -43.33 42.26
C ASP A 182 -13.53 -43.61 42.61
N ILE A 183 -12.73 -44.04 41.63
CA ILE A 183 -11.28 -44.25 41.78
C ILE A 183 -10.55 -42.91 41.99
N GLU A 184 -10.95 -41.87 41.26
CA GLU A 184 -10.43 -40.50 41.41
C GLU A 184 -10.79 -39.88 42.77
N MET A 185 -11.97 -40.19 43.32
CA MET A 185 -12.37 -39.77 44.66
C MET A 185 -11.67 -40.56 45.78
N GLY A 186 -11.36 -41.84 45.56
CA GLY A 186 -10.69 -42.71 46.56
C GLY A 186 -9.18 -42.49 46.70
N SER A 187 -8.51 -41.87 45.71
CA SER A 187 -7.04 -41.81 45.64
C SER A 187 -6.43 -40.42 45.89
N ARG A 188 -7.23 -39.43 46.34
CA ARG A 188 -6.74 -38.05 46.57
C ARG A 188 -6.33 -37.84 48.04
N PRO A 189 -5.04 -37.63 48.38
CA PRO A 189 -4.67 -37.19 49.73
C PRO A 189 -5.21 -35.77 49.99
N PRO A 190 -5.54 -35.38 51.25
CA PRO A 190 -6.10 -34.08 51.55
C PRO A 190 -4.97 -33.03 51.53
N SER A 191 -4.64 -32.49 50.37
CA SER A 191 -3.68 -31.39 50.27
C SER A 191 -4.40 -30.03 50.34
N SER A 192 -4.44 -29.52 51.56
CA SER A 192 -4.15 -28.14 51.95
C SER A 192 -4.84 -26.96 51.24
N GLN A 193 -5.70 -26.32 52.04
CA GLN A 193 -5.81 -24.88 52.26
C GLN A 193 -6.05 -23.95 51.06
N ARG A 194 -7.32 -23.53 50.97
CA ARG A 194 -7.77 -22.27 50.37
C ARG A 194 -7.00 -21.11 51.02
N LEU A 195 -6.19 -20.39 50.24
CA LEU A 195 -5.53 -19.15 50.69
C LEU A 195 -6.59 -18.11 51.09
N PRO A 196 -6.42 -17.41 52.23
CA PRO A 196 -7.37 -16.40 52.67
C PRO A 196 -7.23 -15.10 51.86
N PRO A 197 -8.30 -14.31 51.74
CA PRO A 197 -8.29 -13.07 50.97
C PRO A 197 -7.56 -11.96 51.73
N VAL A 198 -6.69 -11.24 51.02
CA VAL A 198 -5.94 -10.09 51.56
C VAL A 198 -6.92 -8.94 51.84
N GLN A 199 -7.01 -8.52 53.11
CA GLN A 199 -7.74 -7.31 53.52
C GLN A 199 -6.84 -6.08 53.42
N PRO A 200 -7.40 -4.89 53.12
CA PRO A 200 -6.64 -3.65 53.04
C PRO A 200 -6.41 -3.10 54.46
N ALA A 201 -5.16 -2.71 54.77
CA ALA A 201 -4.86 -1.98 56.00
C ALA A 201 -4.93 -0.47 55.73
N ILE A 202 -5.86 0.18 56.43
CA ILE A 202 -5.99 1.63 56.54
C ILE A 202 -5.05 2.12 57.66
N GLU A 203 -4.49 3.30 57.40
CA GLU A 203 -3.60 4.21 58.14
C GLU A 203 -3.68 4.26 59.68
N SER A 204 -2.53 4.52 60.33
CA SER A 204 -2.43 5.46 61.47
C SER A 204 -0.96 5.80 61.82
N VAL A 205 -0.55 7.00 61.41
CA VAL A 205 0.19 8.04 62.16
C VAL A 205 1.36 7.64 63.08
N GLY A 206 2.52 8.19 62.74
CA GLY A 206 3.66 8.52 63.59
C GLY A 206 4.52 9.56 62.89
#